data_AF-A0A3D1HTL8-F1
#
_entry.id   AF-A0A3D1HTL8-F1
#
_cell.length_a   1.000
_cell.length_b   1.000
_cell.length_c   1.000
_cell.angle_alpha   90.00
_cell.angle_beta   90.00
_cell.angle_gamma   90.00
#
_symmetry.space_group_name_H-M   'P 1'
#
loop_
_entity.id
_entity.type
_entity.pdbx_description
1 polymer ?
#
loop_
_entity_poly.entity_id
_entity_poly.type
_entity_poly.pdbx_seq_one_letter_code
_entity_poly.pdbx_strand_id
1 'polypeptide(L)'
;MKKAYAFIAVILSVLLLSSCGKKNTASVITSSGGKADTSVSTDNIDFDFSNKDTEYDYDESEATVIKESEDAVKITAAGTYVITGRHSSITVSAPDSAKVRIILKNATVQNSSGPAIYITAADKVFITAYKGTVNTVSDGSAYSSDFDGTNVDGAVFSKADLTLNGEGTLNVTGSNKCAVVSKDDLIICGLTLNAKSLGSAIEGKDCVKSKDATVTVTSGGDGIKSTNSEDTARGFVYIESGLFNITAAKDGIQAETLVKLSGGEINVTSGGGAPEKVSSGGVGRAPFESSSSDDEESTNGIKAGTLILAEGGTITVSSADDTVHSNGDIQINGGKFALSSGDDGIHADNALIINSGEITVSKSYEGLEGKTVTVTGGNIDITSSDDGINAADGSSSSSGGAPGANASSDVYINISGGYITVNASGDGVDSNGNIDISGGVILVSGPASDGDSALDCDGTATVTGGTAIFCGSAGMAETFSDSSSQPSLMYTLDSAAAAGKSVALVNSEGKVIASFVPSKQYINIVISSPYLAVGSSYTLSVGGTVSGCDKNGYTDNGSISDAQSANEVKIISVSTTYGKSGGMGGNMGGMGGPQAGGNQAPPDNGGSQNVGKQQGGTPPERPGKTETQKS
;
A
#
# COMPACT_ATOMS: atom_id res chain seq x y z
N MET A 1 -57.82 -51.15 -6.61
CA MET A 1 -56.53 -51.68 -6.12
C MET A 1 -55.45 -51.08 -7.01
N LYS A 2 -54.45 -50.29 -6.61
CA LYS A 2 -53.85 -49.93 -5.32
C LYS A 2 -53.57 -48.41 -5.29
N LYS A 3 -53.47 -47.87 -4.07
CA LYS A 3 -53.24 -46.48 -3.67
C LYS A 3 -51.75 -46.08 -3.77
N ALA A 4 -51.47 -44.77 -3.85
CA ALA A 4 -50.63 -43.95 -2.94
C ALA A 4 -50.12 -42.69 -3.69
N TYR A 5 -50.58 -41.47 -3.36
CA TYR A 5 -50.12 -40.53 -2.31
C TYR A 5 -48.65 -40.12 -2.48
N ALA A 6 -48.32 -38.84 -2.68
CA ALA A 6 -47.92 -37.87 -1.63
C ALA A 6 -47.21 -36.68 -2.35
N PHE A 7 -47.09 -35.43 -1.91
CA PHE A 7 -47.52 -34.69 -0.72
C PHE A 7 -47.43 -33.18 -1.02
N ILE A 8 -48.17 -32.40 -0.23
CA ILE A 8 -48.30 -30.93 -0.21
C ILE A 8 -47.10 -30.30 0.52
N ALA A 9 -46.58 -29.17 0.03
CA ALA A 9 -45.66 -28.30 0.75
C ALA A 9 -46.37 -27.03 1.23
N VAL A 10 -46.12 -26.69 2.50
CA VAL A 10 -46.87 -25.74 3.34
C VAL A 10 -46.27 -24.33 3.25
N ILE A 11 -47.15 -23.35 3.09
CA ILE A 11 -46.92 -21.92 3.36
C ILE A 11 -47.13 -21.68 4.85
N LEU A 12 -46.17 -21.06 5.55
CA LEU A 12 -46.46 -20.38 6.81
C LEU A 12 -45.51 -19.20 7.08
N SER A 13 -46.08 -18.00 6.97
CA SER A 13 -45.60 -16.73 7.52
C SER A 13 -46.39 -16.43 8.80
N VAL A 14 -45.75 -16.06 9.93
CA VAL A 14 -46.25 -15.05 10.90
C VAL A 14 -45.07 -14.55 11.78
N LEU A 15 -45.16 -13.25 12.05
CA LEU A 15 -44.29 -12.30 12.74
C LEU A 15 -44.14 -12.42 14.28
N LEU A 16 -43.02 -11.84 14.74
CA LEU A 16 -42.76 -10.98 15.93
C LEU A 16 -43.07 -11.49 17.35
N LEU A 17 -42.00 -11.50 18.18
CA LEU A 17 -42.01 -10.92 19.54
C LEU A 17 -40.62 -10.35 19.88
N SER A 18 -40.65 -9.17 20.49
CA SER A 18 -39.55 -8.24 20.80
C SER A 18 -38.60 -8.71 21.91
N SER A 19 -37.33 -8.32 21.83
CA SER A 19 -36.47 -8.14 23.01
C SER A 19 -35.63 -6.87 22.87
N CYS A 20 -35.88 -5.95 23.80
CA CYS A 20 -35.20 -4.67 23.97
C CYS A 20 -33.91 -4.89 24.76
N GLY A 21 -32.78 -4.46 24.22
CA GLY A 21 -31.50 -4.42 24.92
C GLY A 21 -30.54 -3.50 24.19
N LYS A 22 -30.67 -2.19 24.41
CA LYS A 22 -29.73 -1.17 23.91
C LYS A 22 -28.32 -1.48 24.42
N LYS A 23 -27.41 -1.80 23.49
CA LYS A 23 -25.97 -1.56 23.63
C LYS A 23 -25.58 -0.62 22.50
N ASN A 24 -24.97 0.51 22.88
CA ASN A 24 -24.39 1.47 21.96
C ASN A 24 -23.33 0.76 21.11
N THR A 25 -23.60 0.61 19.84
CA THR A 25 -22.61 0.31 18.81
C THR A 25 -22.47 1.59 18.02
N ALA A 26 -21.23 2.10 17.93
CA ALA A 26 -20.88 3.23 17.09
C ALA A 26 -21.46 3.01 15.68
N SER A 27 -22.20 4.00 15.19
CA SER A 27 -22.68 4.00 13.81
C SER A 27 -21.48 3.81 12.90
N VAL A 28 -21.47 2.70 12.16
CA VAL A 28 -20.70 2.56 10.94
C VAL A 28 -21.23 3.63 10.00
N ILE A 29 -20.51 4.74 9.85
CA ILE A 29 -20.79 5.76 8.84
C ILE A 29 -20.26 5.20 7.52
N THR A 30 -21.08 4.43 6.81
CA THR A 30 -20.89 4.23 5.36
C THR A 30 -21.25 5.55 4.67
N SER A 31 -20.26 6.37 4.34
CA SER A 31 -20.45 7.52 3.45
C SER A 31 -20.59 7.04 2.01
N SER A 32 -21.61 7.57 1.34
CA SER A 32 -22.04 7.25 -0.01
C SER A 32 -21.26 8.04 -1.07
N GLY A 33 -19.92 7.99 -1.03
CA GLY A 33 -19.10 8.39 -2.18
C GLY A 33 -19.22 7.33 -3.27
N GLY A 34 -19.43 7.72 -4.52
CA GLY A 34 -19.30 6.78 -5.64
C GLY A 34 -17.88 6.20 -5.66
N LYS A 35 -17.72 4.95 -6.12
CA LYS A 35 -16.38 4.40 -6.33
C LYS A 35 -15.63 5.25 -7.37
N ALA A 36 -14.36 5.50 -7.12
CA ALA A 36 -13.42 5.97 -8.13
C ALA A 36 -12.71 4.76 -8.74
N ASP A 37 -12.45 4.80 -10.04
CA ASP A 37 -11.74 3.73 -10.75
C ASP A 37 -10.49 4.30 -11.40
N THR A 38 -9.45 3.48 -11.44
CA THR A 38 -8.29 3.75 -12.29
C THR A 38 -8.70 3.86 -13.76
N SER A 39 -7.90 4.58 -14.54
CA SER A 39 -8.03 4.59 -16.00
C SER A 39 -7.45 3.35 -16.67
N VAL A 40 -6.70 2.51 -15.93
CA VAL A 40 -6.06 1.29 -16.44
C VAL A 40 -7.11 0.18 -16.61
N SER A 41 -7.34 -0.26 -17.85
CA SER A 41 -8.27 -1.36 -18.14
C SER A 41 -7.63 -2.73 -17.90
N THR A 42 -8.42 -3.65 -17.35
CA THR A 42 -8.02 -5.06 -17.15
C THR A 42 -8.84 -6.04 -18.02
N ASP A 43 -9.66 -5.54 -18.94
CA ASP A 43 -10.65 -6.34 -19.70
C ASP A 43 -10.02 -7.42 -20.61
N ASN A 44 -8.78 -7.20 -21.04
CA ASN A 44 -8.06 -8.09 -21.94
C ASN A 44 -7.14 -9.08 -21.22
N ILE A 45 -7.13 -9.08 -19.89
CA ILE A 45 -6.28 -9.96 -19.08
C ILE A 45 -7.05 -11.24 -18.73
N ASP A 46 -6.45 -12.39 -19.00
CA ASP A 46 -7.04 -13.69 -18.67
C ASP A 46 -6.78 -14.08 -17.20
N PHE A 47 -7.75 -13.79 -16.33
CA PHE A 47 -7.74 -14.25 -14.94
C PHE A 47 -8.35 -15.64 -14.74
N ASP A 48 -8.89 -16.29 -15.79
CA ASP A 48 -9.62 -17.53 -15.62
C ASP A 48 -8.68 -18.71 -15.33
N PHE A 49 -9.23 -19.68 -14.58
CA PHE A 49 -8.61 -20.99 -14.37
C PHE A 49 -9.37 -22.03 -15.19
N SER A 50 -8.66 -22.90 -15.91
CA SER A 50 -9.31 -23.99 -16.63
C SER A 50 -9.69 -25.13 -15.67
N ASN A 51 -10.67 -25.95 -16.05
CA ASN A 51 -11.04 -27.14 -15.26
C ASN A 51 -9.84 -28.05 -14.99
N LYS A 52 -8.90 -28.16 -15.93
CA LYS A 52 -7.70 -29.01 -15.76
C LYS A 52 -6.70 -28.44 -14.76
N ASP A 53 -6.74 -27.14 -14.49
CA ASP A 53 -5.91 -26.52 -13.45
C ASP A 53 -6.39 -26.92 -12.06
N THR A 54 -7.71 -27.09 -11.88
CA THR A 54 -8.36 -27.37 -10.59
C THR A 54 -8.85 -28.82 -10.42
N GLU A 55 -8.73 -29.68 -11.45
CA GLU A 55 -9.09 -31.11 -11.37
C GLU A 55 -7.85 -31.95 -11.04
N TYR A 56 -7.79 -32.50 -9.82
CA TYR A 56 -6.59 -33.17 -9.29
C TYR A 56 -6.59 -34.69 -9.42
N ASP A 57 -7.78 -35.29 -9.56
CA ASP A 57 -7.94 -36.73 -9.70
C ASP A 57 -7.50 -37.22 -11.08
N TYR A 58 -7.14 -38.50 -11.17
CA TYR A 58 -6.79 -39.18 -12.40
C TYR A 58 -7.21 -40.65 -12.36
N ASP A 59 -7.38 -41.26 -13.53
CA ASP A 59 -7.58 -42.71 -13.65
C ASP A 59 -6.23 -43.43 -13.71
N GLU A 60 -5.91 -44.20 -12.67
CA GLU A 60 -4.66 -44.97 -12.58
C GLU A 60 -4.56 -46.08 -13.64
N SER A 61 -5.69 -46.55 -14.19
CA SER A 61 -5.70 -47.57 -15.26
C SER A 61 -5.34 -47.03 -16.64
N GLU A 62 -5.49 -45.72 -16.85
CA GLU A 62 -5.12 -45.02 -18.09
C GLU A 62 -3.73 -44.38 -18.00
N ALA A 63 -3.11 -44.41 -16.82
CA ALA A 63 -1.83 -43.77 -16.56
C ALA A 63 -0.63 -44.70 -16.79
N THR A 64 0.47 -44.11 -17.25
CA THR A 64 1.76 -44.79 -17.31
C THR A 64 2.47 -44.67 -15.96
N VAL A 65 2.69 -45.79 -15.27
CA VAL A 65 3.35 -45.79 -13.95
C VAL A 65 4.86 -45.96 -14.10
N ILE A 66 5.62 -45.02 -13.55
CA ILE A 66 7.09 -44.98 -13.56
C ILE A 66 7.59 -45.07 -12.11
N LYS A 67 8.49 -46.03 -11.88
CA LYS A 67 9.05 -46.37 -10.57
C LYS A 67 10.55 -46.12 -10.56
N GLU A 68 11.16 -46.18 -9.38
CA GLU A 68 12.60 -45.96 -9.13
C GLU A 68 13.58 -46.86 -9.91
N SER A 69 13.11 -47.85 -10.68
CA SER A 69 13.95 -48.60 -11.62
C SER A 69 14.39 -47.77 -12.83
N GLU A 70 13.67 -46.71 -13.15
CA GLU A 70 14.05 -45.73 -14.18
C GLU A 70 14.72 -44.57 -13.46
N ASP A 71 16.03 -44.38 -13.62
CA ASP A 71 16.73 -43.28 -12.95
C ASP A 71 16.44 -41.92 -13.63
N ALA A 72 16.53 -41.87 -14.95
CA ALA A 72 16.24 -40.67 -15.74
C ALA A 72 14.98 -40.89 -16.59
N VAL A 73 13.92 -40.14 -16.29
CA VAL A 73 12.60 -40.26 -16.93
C VAL A 73 12.52 -39.38 -18.17
N LYS A 74 12.03 -39.94 -19.28
CA LYS A 74 11.79 -39.21 -20.53
C LYS A 74 10.35 -39.37 -20.98
N ILE A 75 9.64 -38.25 -21.09
CA ILE A 75 8.24 -38.20 -21.55
C ILE A 75 8.21 -37.50 -22.92
N THR A 76 7.73 -38.21 -23.94
CA THR A 76 7.76 -37.74 -25.33
C THR A 76 6.39 -37.70 -26.01
N ALA A 77 5.31 -37.94 -25.26
CA ALA A 77 3.96 -37.97 -25.76
C ALA A 77 2.97 -37.39 -24.74
N ALA A 78 1.78 -37.01 -25.22
CA ALA A 78 0.67 -36.65 -24.36
C ALA A 78 0.23 -37.84 -23.48
N GLY A 79 -0.26 -37.56 -22.28
CA GLY A 79 -0.77 -38.59 -21.37
C GLY A 79 -0.55 -38.26 -19.90
N THR A 80 -0.99 -39.19 -19.04
CA THR A 80 -0.81 -39.12 -17.59
C THR A 80 0.29 -40.09 -17.16
N TYR A 81 1.24 -39.59 -16.39
CA TYR A 81 2.42 -40.32 -15.92
C TYR A 81 2.49 -40.27 -14.39
N VAL A 82 2.42 -41.43 -13.72
CA VAL A 82 2.51 -41.51 -12.26
C VAL A 82 3.93 -41.83 -11.85
N ILE A 83 4.61 -40.87 -11.22
CA ILE A 83 6.00 -41.00 -10.80
C ILE A 83 6.06 -41.31 -9.31
N THR A 84 6.77 -42.37 -8.95
CA THR A 84 6.97 -42.82 -7.57
C THR A 84 8.44 -43.13 -7.30
N GLY A 85 8.89 -42.97 -6.06
CA GLY A 85 10.26 -43.28 -5.65
C GLY A 85 11.28 -42.23 -6.13
N ARG A 86 12.55 -42.61 -6.16
CA ARG A 86 13.66 -41.70 -6.47
C ARG A 86 14.04 -41.74 -7.95
N HIS A 87 14.27 -40.55 -8.53
CA HIS A 87 14.69 -40.31 -9.91
C HIS A 87 15.77 -39.24 -9.94
N SER A 88 16.72 -39.33 -10.87
CA SER A 88 17.74 -38.30 -11.10
C SER A 88 17.21 -37.13 -11.94
N SER A 89 16.24 -37.36 -12.82
CA SER A 89 15.62 -36.29 -13.63
C SER A 89 14.32 -36.71 -14.28
N ILE A 90 13.49 -35.73 -14.64
CA ILE A 90 12.35 -35.89 -15.55
C ILE A 90 12.51 -34.88 -16.70
N THR A 91 12.56 -35.36 -17.93
CA THR A 91 12.57 -34.52 -19.14
C THR A 91 11.29 -34.71 -19.94
N VAL A 92 10.62 -33.60 -20.28
CA VAL A 92 9.46 -33.60 -21.19
C VAL A 92 9.87 -32.98 -22.52
N SER A 93 9.67 -33.73 -23.60
CA SER A 93 9.90 -33.29 -24.97
C SER A 93 8.85 -33.94 -25.87
N ALA A 94 7.63 -33.42 -25.78
CA ALA A 94 6.44 -33.91 -26.47
C ALA A 94 6.05 -32.94 -27.61
N PRO A 95 5.17 -33.35 -28.55
CA PRO A 95 4.66 -32.43 -29.58
C PRO A 95 4.05 -31.15 -28.97
N ASP A 96 4.13 -30.02 -29.67
CA ASP A 96 3.61 -28.72 -29.20
C ASP A 96 2.08 -28.69 -29.04
N SER A 97 1.36 -29.75 -29.45
CA SER A 97 -0.06 -29.94 -29.19
C SER A 97 -0.35 -30.88 -27.99
N ALA A 98 0.69 -31.38 -27.33
CA ALA A 98 0.59 -32.41 -26.30
C ALA A 98 0.35 -31.81 -24.93
N LYS A 99 -0.72 -32.25 -24.27
CA LYS A 99 -0.95 -32.01 -22.84
C LYS A 99 -0.39 -33.19 -22.04
N VAL A 100 0.56 -32.91 -21.15
CA VAL A 100 1.24 -33.91 -20.33
C VAL A 100 0.88 -33.69 -18.88
N ARG A 101 0.49 -34.75 -18.18
CA ARG A 101 0.22 -34.70 -16.74
C ARG A 101 1.16 -35.62 -15.99
N ILE A 102 1.93 -35.06 -15.07
CA ILE A 102 2.87 -35.76 -14.19
C ILE A 102 2.26 -35.79 -12.79
N ILE A 103 1.86 -36.97 -12.33
CA ILE A 103 1.41 -37.18 -10.96
C ILE A 103 2.62 -37.56 -10.11
N LEU A 104 3.01 -36.69 -9.18
CA LEU A 104 4.04 -37.01 -8.19
C LEU A 104 3.39 -37.66 -6.96
N LYS A 105 3.77 -38.90 -6.66
CA LYS A 105 3.21 -39.71 -5.57
C LYS A 105 4.34 -40.31 -4.72
N ASN A 106 4.76 -39.58 -3.69
CA ASN A 106 5.97 -39.88 -2.90
C ASN A 106 7.22 -39.97 -3.79
N ALA A 107 7.36 -39.03 -4.72
CA ALA A 107 8.49 -38.95 -5.63
C ALA A 107 9.60 -38.04 -5.07
N THR A 108 10.85 -38.41 -5.32
CA THR A 108 12.02 -37.54 -5.11
C THR A 108 12.79 -37.43 -6.41
N VAL A 109 12.85 -36.24 -7.00
CA VAL A 109 13.58 -35.97 -8.24
C VAL A 109 14.76 -35.05 -7.92
N GLN A 110 15.98 -35.57 -8.06
CA GLN A 110 17.19 -34.84 -7.67
C GLN A 110 18.26 -34.91 -8.75
N ASN A 111 18.55 -33.79 -9.39
CA ASN A 111 19.60 -33.67 -10.39
C ASN A 111 20.75 -32.83 -9.84
N SER A 112 21.96 -33.36 -9.71
CA SER A 112 23.10 -32.63 -9.13
C SER A 112 23.80 -31.68 -10.09
N SER A 113 23.47 -31.71 -11.38
CA SER A 113 24.19 -30.97 -12.43
C SER A 113 23.26 -30.33 -13.47
N GLY A 114 22.00 -30.12 -13.13
CA GLY A 114 21.00 -29.57 -14.04
C GLY A 114 19.62 -29.44 -13.37
N PRO A 115 18.59 -29.00 -14.11
CA PRO A 115 17.20 -29.00 -13.64
C PRO A 115 16.74 -30.41 -13.30
N ALA A 116 15.92 -30.54 -12.25
CA ALA A 116 15.34 -31.81 -11.85
C ALA A 116 14.15 -32.19 -12.75
N ILE A 117 13.31 -31.22 -13.09
CA ILE A 117 12.24 -31.37 -14.07
C ILE A 117 12.47 -30.35 -15.18
N TYR A 118 12.71 -30.83 -16.39
CA TYR A 118 13.01 -29.99 -17.56
C TYR A 118 12.01 -30.23 -18.69
N ILE A 119 11.16 -29.24 -18.93
CA ILE A 119 10.15 -29.28 -19.99
C ILE A 119 10.66 -28.44 -21.15
N THR A 120 11.03 -29.13 -22.23
CA THR A 120 11.61 -28.53 -23.44
C THR A 120 10.59 -28.19 -24.51
N ALA A 121 9.51 -28.98 -24.60
CA ALA A 121 8.42 -28.81 -25.56
C ALA A 121 7.18 -29.61 -25.09
N ALA A 122 6.02 -28.95 -25.16
CA ALA A 122 4.66 -29.46 -24.98
C ALA A 122 3.68 -28.29 -25.27
N ASP A 123 2.38 -28.57 -25.34
CA ASP A 123 1.35 -27.52 -25.29
C ASP A 123 1.24 -26.97 -23.85
N LYS A 124 1.02 -27.88 -22.89
CA LYS A 124 0.91 -27.56 -21.47
C LYS A 124 1.29 -28.77 -20.62
N VAL A 125 1.99 -28.52 -19.52
CA VAL A 125 2.38 -29.55 -18.56
C VAL A 125 1.74 -29.29 -17.20
N PHE A 126 1.15 -30.32 -16.63
CA PHE A 126 0.59 -30.32 -15.28
C PHE A 126 1.49 -31.17 -14.38
N ILE A 127 1.99 -30.60 -13.29
CA ILE A 127 2.67 -31.33 -12.22
C ILE A 127 1.70 -31.38 -11.03
N THR A 128 1.07 -32.54 -10.85
CA THR A 128 0.09 -32.76 -9.78
C THR A 128 0.75 -33.42 -8.57
N ALA A 129 0.82 -32.71 -7.44
CA ALA A 129 1.18 -33.30 -6.15
C ALA A 129 0.01 -34.12 -5.61
N TYR A 130 0.15 -35.44 -5.59
CA TYR A 130 -0.97 -36.33 -5.25
C TYR A 130 -1.36 -36.21 -3.77
N LYS A 131 -2.67 -36.26 -3.50
CA LYS A 131 -3.26 -36.14 -2.16
C LYS A 131 -2.57 -37.06 -1.14
N GLY A 132 -2.23 -36.52 0.02
CA GLY A 132 -1.64 -37.27 1.13
C GLY A 132 -0.20 -37.72 0.90
N THR A 133 0.49 -37.17 -0.11
CA THR A 133 1.89 -37.45 -0.39
C THR A 133 2.77 -36.22 -0.26
N VAL A 134 4.05 -36.47 -0.01
CA VAL A 134 5.09 -35.45 0.03
C VAL A 134 6.09 -35.75 -1.09
N ASN A 135 6.30 -34.77 -1.96
CA ASN A 135 7.17 -34.89 -3.12
C ASN A 135 8.29 -33.86 -3.02
N THR A 136 9.48 -34.22 -3.48
CA THR A 136 10.67 -33.36 -3.40
C THR A 136 11.33 -33.26 -4.76
N VAL A 137 11.65 -32.03 -5.18
CA VAL A 137 12.33 -31.71 -6.43
C VAL A 137 13.50 -30.79 -6.12
N SER A 138 14.72 -31.16 -6.52
CA SER A 138 15.91 -30.32 -6.30
C SER A 138 16.96 -30.44 -7.39
N ASP A 139 17.52 -29.31 -7.78
CA ASP A 139 18.60 -29.22 -8.77
C ASP A 139 19.99 -29.12 -8.12
N GLY A 140 21.00 -29.01 -8.98
CA GLY A 140 22.40 -28.81 -8.61
C GLY A 140 22.68 -27.34 -8.35
N SER A 141 23.74 -27.03 -7.61
CA SER A 141 24.19 -25.65 -7.39
C SER A 141 24.84 -25.00 -8.62
N ALA A 142 25.10 -25.79 -9.66
CA ALA A 142 25.60 -25.35 -10.96
C ALA A 142 25.12 -26.34 -12.02
N TYR A 143 24.81 -25.85 -13.21
CA TYR A 143 24.38 -26.69 -14.32
C TYR A 143 25.55 -27.03 -15.24
N SER A 144 25.51 -28.22 -15.84
CA SER A 144 26.50 -28.63 -16.84
C SER A 144 26.40 -27.78 -18.10
N SER A 145 27.42 -27.85 -18.96
CA SER A 145 27.44 -27.19 -20.26
C SER A 145 26.31 -27.62 -21.20
N ASP A 146 25.60 -28.71 -20.88
CA ASP A 146 24.43 -29.16 -21.64
C ASP A 146 23.22 -28.22 -21.46
N PHE A 147 23.26 -27.36 -20.43
CA PHE A 147 22.25 -26.36 -20.11
C PHE A 147 22.78 -24.91 -20.25
N ASP A 148 24.11 -24.74 -20.23
CA ASP A 148 24.80 -23.45 -20.37
C ASP A 148 24.50 -22.81 -21.74
N GLY A 149 23.85 -21.64 -21.74
CA GLY A 149 23.42 -20.90 -22.94
C GLY A 149 21.92 -20.96 -23.28
N THR A 150 21.07 -21.60 -22.47
CA THR A 150 19.62 -21.73 -22.74
C THR A 150 18.70 -20.99 -21.77
N ASN A 151 19.23 -20.11 -20.90
CA ASN A 151 18.47 -19.43 -19.83
C ASN A 151 17.68 -20.40 -18.95
N VAL A 152 18.19 -21.62 -18.74
CA VAL A 152 17.61 -22.64 -17.86
C VAL A 152 18.09 -22.39 -16.45
N ASP A 153 17.18 -21.92 -15.60
CA ASP A 153 17.56 -21.37 -14.30
C ASP A 153 16.59 -21.75 -13.17
N GLY A 154 15.84 -22.85 -13.34
CA GLY A 154 14.90 -23.38 -12.35
C GLY A 154 15.06 -24.87 -12.08
N ALA A 155 14.89 -25.30 -10.83
CA ALA A 155 14.84 -26.73 -10.50
C ALA A 155 13.68 -27.46 -11.20
N VAL A 156 12.54 -26.78 -11.31
CA VAL A 156 11.50 -27.04 -12.31
C VAL A 156 11.59 -25.93 -13.35
N PHE A 157 11.88 -26.29 -14.60
CA PHE A 157 11.98 -25.34 -15.69
C PHE A 157 11.10 -25.76 -16.86
N SER A 158 10.27 -24.83 -17.36
CA SER A 158 9.38 -25.06 -18.49
C SER A 158 9.52 -24.01 -19.59
N LYS A 159 9.58 -24.48 -20.84
CA LYS A 159 9.43 -23.66 -22.06
C LYS A 159 8.00 -23.63 -22.60
N ALA A 160 7.06 -24.24 -21.89
CA ALA A 160 5.63 -24.31 -22.21
C ALA A 160 4.83 -23.90 -20.97
N ASP A 161 3.52 -23.68 -21.13
CA ASP A 161 2.61 -23.45 -20.00
C ASP A 161 2.76 -24.53 -18.92
N LEU A 162 2.86 -24.08 -17.66
CA LEU A 162 3.07 -24.94 -16.52
C LEU A 162 1.97 -24.73 -15.48
N THR A 163 1.34 -25.83 -15.07
CA THR A 163 0.46 -25.85 -13.90
C THR A 163 1.08 -26.72 -12.81
N LEU A 164 1.24 -26.16 -11.62
CA LEU A 164 1.49 -26.91 -10.39
C LEU A 164 0.17 -27.04 -9.64
N ASN A 165 -0.32 -28.26 -9.46
CA ASN A 165 -1.61 -28.45 -8.80
C ASN A 165 -1.68 -29.68 -7.89
N GLY A 166 -2.82 -29.91 -7.26
CA GLY A 166 -3.08 -31.11 -6.46
C GLY A 166 -3.50 -30.82 -5.03
N GLU A 167 -3.49 -31.85 -4.19
CA GLU A 167 -3.82 -31.76 -2.75
C GLU A 167 -2.67 -32.29 -1.88
N GLY A 168 -1.52 -32.60 -2.49
CA GLY A 168 -0.31 -33.05 -1.82
C GLY A 168 0.65 -31.91 -1.51
N THR A 169 1.80 -32.26 -0.95
CA THR A 169 2.91 -31.33 -0.73
C THR A 169 3.97 -31.51 -1.83
N LEU A 170 4.44 -30.38 -2.37
CA LEU A 170 5.56 -30.30 -3.29
C LEU A 170 6.63 -29.38 -2.70
N ASN A 171 7.78 -29.96 -2.36
CA ASN A 171 8.96 -29.21 -1.92
C ASN A 171 9.91 -29.03 -3.11
N VAL A 172 10.18 -27.79 -3.50
CA VAL A 172 11.08 -27.45 -4.61
C VAL A 172 12.26 -26.64 -4.09
N THR A 173 13.49 -27.10 -4.35
CA THR A 173 14.71 -26.39 -3.99
C THR A 173 15.53 -26.07 -5.24
N GLY A 174 15.60 -24.78 -5.57
CA GLY A 174 16.48 -24.18 -6.57
C GLY A 174 17.82 -23.77 -5.96
N SER A 175 18.78 -24.69 -6.00
CA SER A 175 20.16 -24.50 -5.54
C SER A 175 21.01 -23.72 -6.53
N ASN A 176 20.65 -23.69 -7.82
CA ASN A 176 21.36 -22.89 -8.82
C ASN A 176 20.87 -21.43 -8.83
N LYS A 177 19.57 -21.22 -9.02
CA LYS A 177 18.94 -19.89 -9.06
C LYS A 177 17.50 -19.95 -8.59
N CYS A 178 16.54 -20.28 -9.44
CA CYS A 178 15.11 -20.27 -9.12
C CYS A 178 14.58 -21.66 -8.73
N ALA A 179 13.47 -21.73 -7.99
CA ALA A 179 12.83 -23.01 -7.68
C ALA A 179 11.96 -23.48 -8.84
N VAL A 180 11.06 -22.62 -9.32
CA VAL A 180 10.12 -22.90 -10.42
C VAL A 180 10.19 -21.78 -11.44
N VAL A 181 10.37 -22.13 -12.71
CA VAL A 181 10.40 -21.19 -13.84
C VAL A 181 9.50 -21.72 -14.96
N SER A 182 8.59 -20.88 -15.45
CA SER A 182 7.90 -21.04 -16.72
C SER A 182 8.26 -19.89 -17.64
N LYS A 183 8.60 -20.18 -18.90
CA LYS A 183 8.81 -19.15 -19.93
C LYS A 183 7.52 -18.69 -20.60
N ASP A 184 6.38 -19.26 -20.21
CA ASP A 184 5.03 -18.81 -20.54
C ASP A 184 4.22 -18.67 -19.22
N ASP A 185 2.97 -19.16 -19.19
CA ASP A 185 2.11 -19.11 -18.00
C ASP A 185 2.58 -20.05 -16.89
N LEU A 186 2.42 -19.61 -15.63
CA LEU A 186 2.57 -20.45 -14.45
C LEU A 186 1.32 -20.38 -13.56
N ILE A 187 0.65 -21.52 -13.40
CA ILE A 187 -0.59 -21.63 -12.62
C ILE A 187 -0.37 -22.52 -11.39
N ILE A 188 -0.85 -22.08 -10.22
CA ILE A 188 -0.66 -22.77 -8.93
C ILE A 188 -2.02 -22.99 -8.25
N CYS A 189 -2.48 -24.25 -8.16
CA CYS A 189 -3.81 -24.56 -7.64
C CYS A 189 -3.84 -25.67 -6.56
N GLY A 190 -4.47 -25.41 -5.42
CA GLY A 190 -4.83 -26.43 -4.41
C GLY A 190 -3.69 -26.99 -3.54
N LEU A 191 -2.49 -27.15 -4.08
CA LEU A 191 -1.42 -27.88 -3.42
C LEU A 191 -0.77 -27.09 -2.29
N THR A 192 -0.01 -27.79 -1.44
CA THR A 192 1.00 -27.16 -0.59
C THR A 192 2.32 -27.09 -1.35
N LEU A 193 2.74 -25.90 -1.77
CA LEU A 193 4.00 -25.65 -2.45
C LEU A 193 5.00 -24.98 -1.48
N ASN A 194 6.13 -25.64 -1.23
CA ASN A 194 7.25 -25.06 -0.50
C ASN A 194 8.40 -24.80 -1.48
N ALA A 195 8.70 -23.55 -1.80
CA ALA A 195 9.72 -23.16 -2.75
C ALA A 195 10.89 -22.45 -2.05
N LYS A 196 12.11 -22.98 -2.24
CA LYS A 196 13.34 -22.37 -1.74
C LYS A 196 14.32 -22.12 -2.88
N SER A 197 14.93 -20.95 -2.94
CA SER A 197 15.80 -20.55 -4.05
C SER A 197 16.94 -19.61 -3.62
N LEU A 198 18.03 -19.57 -4.39
CA LEU A 198 19.07 -18.55 -4.25
C LEU A 198 18.75 -17.25 -5.00
N GLY A 199 18.02 -17.35 -6.12
CA GLY A 199 17.42 -16.23 -6.84
C GLY A 199 15.93 -16.13 -6.53
N SER A 200 15.13 -15.70 -7.50
CA SER A 200 13.67 -15.64 -7.35
C SER A 200 13.06 -17.02 -7.17
N ALA A 201 12.05 -17.21 -6.32
CA ALA A 201 11.54 -18.57 -6.07
C ALA A 201 10.63 -19.07 -7.19
N ILE A 202 9.61 -18.29 -7.52
CA ILE A 202 8.57 -18.66 -8.47
C ILE A 202 8.55 -17.60 -9.58
N GLU A 203 8.86 -18.00 -10.81
CA GLU A 203 8.89 -17.12 -11.98
C GLU A 203 8.00 -17.68 -13.09
N GLY A 204 7.02 -16.90 -13.52
CA GLY A 204 6.23 -17.18 -14.72
C GLY A 204 6.33 -15.98 -15.65
N LYS A 205 6.89 -16.14 -16.85
CA LYS A 205 7.15 -15.02 -17.75
C LYS A 205 5.87 -14.24 -18.02
N ASP A 206 4.81 -14.93 -18.43
CA ASP A 206 3.58 -14.31 -18.90
C ASP A 206 2.55 -14.09 -17.79
N CYS A 207 2.49 -15.00 -16.83
CA CYS A 207 1.78 -14.75 -15.60
C CYS A 207 2.20 -15.71 -14.48
N VAL A 208 1.89 -15.32 -13.25
CA VAL A 208 1.72 -16.25 -12.14
C VAL A 208 0.29 -16.13 -11.62
N LYS A 209 -0.54 -17.16 -11.83
CA LYS A 209 -1.92 -17.22 -11.31
C LYS A 209 -2.03 -18.23 -10.18
N SER A 210 -2.78 -17.93 -9.12
CA SER A 210 -2.99 -18.89 -8.05
C SER A 210 -4.38 -18.86 -7.43
N LYS A 211 -4.85 -20.07 -7.06
CA LYS A 211 -6.15 -20.35 -6.47
C LYS A 211 -6.07 -21.49 -5.45
N ASP A 212 -6.62 -21.28 -4.27
CA ASP A 212 -6.79 -22.29 -3.22
C ASP A 212 -5.51 -23.04 -2.81
N ALA A 213 -4.33 -22.45 -3.05
CA ALA A 213 -3.04 -23.06 -2.74
C ALA A 213 -2.51 -22.60 -1.38
N THR A 214 -1.65 -23.41 -0.77
CA THR A 214 -0.77 -22.98 0.34
C THR A 214 0.65 -22.87 -0.18
N VAL A 215 1.19 -21.66 -0.25
CA VAL A 215 2.49 -21.37 -0.84
C VAL A 215 3.42 -20.81 0.23
N THR A 216 4.55 -21.46 0.47
CA THR A 216 5.62 -20.97 1.34
C THR A 216 6.88 -20.75 0.52
N VAL A 217 7.43 -19.53 0.57
CA VAL A 217 8.58 -19.11 -0.23
C VAL A 217 9.72 -18.64 0.68
N THR A 218 10.94 -19.07 0.36
CA THR A 218 12.18 -18.47 0.87
C THR A 218 13.14 -18.26 -0.30
N SER A 219 13.35 -17.00 -0.69
CA SER A 219 14.17 -16.64 -1.85
C SER A 219 15.33 -15.71 -1.49
N GLY A 220 16.46 -15.90 -2.18
CA GLY A 220 17.56 -14.92 -2.18
C GLY A 220 17.40 -13.82 -3.24
N GLY A 221 16.36 -13.89 -4.06
CA GLY A 221 15.85 -12.81 -4.91
C GLY A 221 14.38 -12.51 -4.59
N ASP A 222 13.56 -12.35 -5.62
CA ASP A 222 12.12 -12.07 -5.45
C ASP A 222 11.35 -13.31 -4.97
N GLY A 223 10.22 -13.13 -4.31
CA GLY A 223 9.38 -14.25 -3.91
C GLY A 223 8.65 -14.86 -5.12
N ILE A 224 7.69 -14.11 -5.65
CA ILE A 224 6.91 -14.46 -6.84
C ILE A 224 7.11 -13.37 -7.89
N LYS A 225 7.46 -13.76 -9.13
CA LYS A 225 7.80 -12.84 -10.21
C LYS A 225 7.07 -13.16 -11.51
N SER A 226 6.60 -12.12 -12.20
CA SER A 226 6.27 -12.18 -13.62
C SER A 226 7.02 -11.11 -14.41
N THR A 227 7.45 -11.41 -15.63
CA THR A 227 8.55 -10.67 -16.30
C THR A 227 8.27 -10.22 -17.73
N ASN A 228 7.09 -10.51 -18.29
CA ASN A 228 6.75 -10.06 -19.64
C ASN A 228 6.40 -8.56 -19.64
N SER A 229 7.29 -7.74 -20.19
CA SER A 229 7.12 -6.30 -20.43
C SER A 229 6.65 -5.96 -21.84
N GLU A 230 6.56 -6.96 -22.73
CA GLU A 230 6.30 -6.78 -24.16
C GLU A 230 4.79 -6.76 -24.47
N ASP A 231 3.97 -7.39 -23.64
CA ASP A 231 2.52 -7.50 -23.80
C ASP A 231 1.80 -7.08 -22.51
N THR A 232 1.00 -6.02 -22.59
CA THR A 232 0.25 -5.46 -21.46
C THR A 232 -0.83 -6.40 -20.91
N ALA A 233 -1.23 -7.44 -21.65
CA ALA A 233 -2.14 -8.49 -21.16
C ALA A 233 -1.42 -9.63 -20.42
N ARG A 234 -0.08 -9.59 -20.37
CA ARG A 234 0.82 -10.55 -19.72
C ARG A 234 1.68 -9.81 -18.68
N GLY A 235 2.63 -10.51 -18.06
CA GLY A 235 3.53 -9.94 -17.05
C GLY A 235 2.87 -9.75 -15.67
N PHE A 236 1.74 -10.41 -15.42
CA PHE A 236 0.92 -10.17 -14.24
C PHE A 236 1.04 -11.27 -13.18
N VAL A 237 0.78 -10.91 -11.93
CA VAL A 237 0.56 -11.84 -10.82
C VAL A 237 -0.88 -11.73 -10.35
N TYR A 238 -1.57 -12.85 -10.26
CA TYR A 238 -2.96 -12.90 -9.80
C TYR A 238 -3.14 -13.94 -8.68
N ILE A 239 -3.64 -13.47 -7.53
CA ILE A 239 -4.02 -14.32 -6.40
C ILE A 239 -5.53 -14.20 -6.19
N GLU A 240 -6.26 -15.27 -6.50
CA GLU A 240 -7.70 -15.34 -6.24
C GLU A 240 -7.98 -15.68 -4.76
N SER A 241 -7.28 -16.69 -4.25
CA SER A 241 -7.42 -17.22 -2.89
C SER A 241 -6.19 -18.06 -2.50
N GLY A 242 -6.08 -18.41 -1.22
CA GLY A 242 -5.01 -19.26 -0.69
C GLY A 242 -4.31 -18.67 0.53
N LEU A 243 -3.25 -19.33 0.97
CA LEU A 243 -2.34 -18.86 2.02
C LEU A 243 -0.93 -18.72 1.43
N PHE A 244 -0.35 -17.53 1.53
CA PHE A 244 0.98 -17.22 1.01
C PHE A 244 1.85 -16.72 2.16
N ASN A 245 2.96 -17.41 2.41
CA ASN A 245 3.99 -16.99 3.37
C ASN A 245 5.30 -16.79 2.61
N ILE A 246 5.65 -15.55 2.34
CA ILE A 246 6.75 -15.19 1.44
C ILE A 246 7.84 -14.49 2.25
N THR A 247 9.05 -15.03 2.21
CA THR A 247 10.25 -14.33 2.67
C THR A 247 11.21 -14.19 1.50
N ALA A 248 11.44 -12.96 1.07
CA ALA A 248 12.27 -12.62 -0.07
C ALA A 248 13.40 -11.68 0.36
N ALA A 249 14.59 -11.87 -0.21
CA ALA A 249 15.68 -10.91 -0.02
C ALA A 249 15.47 -9.63 -0.83
N LYS A 250 14.65 -9.70 -1.89
CA LYS A 250 14.20 -8.59 -2.73
C LYS A 250 12.69 -8.44 -2.64
N ASP A 251 12.01 -8.15 -3.75
CA ASP A 251 10.58 -7.95 -3.74
C ASP A 251 9.82 -9.21 -3.30
N GLY A 252 8.77 -9.07 -2.50
CA GLY A 252 7.93 -10.20 -2.12
C GLY A 252 7.15 -10.74 -3.31
N ILE A 253 6.37 -9.88 -3.95
CA ILE A 253 5.63 -10.14 -5.19
C ILE A 253 5.98 -9.03 -6.16
N GLN A 254 6.45 -9.39 -7.36
CA GLN A 254 6.85 -8.45 -8.41
C GLN A 254 6.17 -8.82 -9.73
N ALA A 255 5.43 -7.89 -10.30
CA ALA A 255 4.81 -8.04 -11.61
C ALA A 255 5.24 -6.89 -12.52
N GLU A 256 5.62 -7.22 -13.74
CA GLU A 256 5.97 -6.21 -14.74
C GLU A 256 4.76 -5.33 -15.11
N THR A 257 3.55 -5.87 -15.07
CA THR A 257 2.32 -5.13 -15.39
C THR A 257 1.42 -4.97 -14.17
N LEU A 258 0.74 -6.04 -13.76
CA LEU A 258 -0.37 -5.99 -12.81
C LEU A 258 -0.15 -6.97 -11.66
N VAL A 259 -0.39 -6.52 -10.44
CA VAL A 259 -0.74 -7.42 -9.34
C VAL A 259 -2.24 -7.30 -9.04
N LYS A 260 -2.96 -8.41 -9.16
CA LYS A 260 -4.38 -8.49 -8.76
C LYS A 260 -4.54 -9.40 -7.54
N LEU A 261 -5.17 -8.88 -6.49
CA LEU A 261 -5.45 -9.59 -5.24
C LEU A 261 -6.96 -9.62 -5.00
N SER A 262 -7.62 -10.74 -5.30
CA SER A 262 -9.06 -10.87 -5.03
C SER A 262 -9.36 -11.39 -3.62
N GLY A 263 -8.41 -12.09 -2.99
CA GLY A 263 -8.61 -12.74 -1.70
C GLY A 263 -7.35 -13.41 -1.16
N GLY A 264 -7.55 -14.34 -0.20
CA GLY A 264 -6.49 -15.08 0.46
C GLY A 264 -5.90 -14.42 1.70
N GLU A 265 -4.98 -15.12 2.36
CA GLU A 265 -4.11 -14.63 3.42
C GLU A 265 -2.69 -14.54 2.86
N ILE A 266 -2.14 -13.33 2.76
CA ILE A 266 -0.87 -13.05 2.10
C ILE A 266 0.04 -12.38 3.13
N ASN A 267 1.08 -13.09 3.54
CA ASN A 267 2.07 -12.64 4.50
C ASN A 267 3.42 -12.50 3.78
N VAL A 268 3.97 -11.29 3.73
CA VAL A 268 5.20 -10.97 3.01
C VAL A 268 6.22 -10.33 3.94
N THR A 269 7.44 -10.84 3.92
CA THR A 269 8.63 -10.17 4.43
C THR A 269 9.64 -10.01 3.30
N SER A 270 9.90 -8.77 2.86
CA SER A 270 10.84 -8.44 1.79
C SER A 270 12.02 -7.62 2.33
N GLY A 271 13.23 -7.77 1.77
CA GLY A 271 14.40 -6.99 2.19
C GLY A 271 14.85 -7.17 3.65
N GLY A 272 14.35 -8.20 4.34
CA GLY A 272 14.54 -8.37 5.79
C GLY A 272 13.46 -7.74 6.67
N GLY A 273 12.47 -7.08 6.05
CA GLY A 273 11.34 -6.42 6.71
C GLY A 273 11.64 -5.00 7.17
N ALA A 274 10.62 -4.34 7.70
CA ALA A 274 10.74 -2.96 8.15
C ALA A 274 11.80 -2.80 9.25
N PRO A 275 12.61 -1.74 9.19
CA PRO A 275 13.58 -1.44 10.22
C PRO A 275 12.89 -1.12 11.55
N GLU A 276 13.65 -1.19 12.65
CA GLU A 276 13.12 -0.82 13.98
C GLU A 276 12.61 0.63 14.01
N LYS A 277 13.31 1.52 13.31
CA LYS A 277 12.97 2.94 13.14
C LYS A 277 13.03 3.33 11.68
N VAL A 278 12.04 4.07 11.22
CA VAL A 278 12.11 4.82 9.96
C VAL A 278 12.60 6.22 10.31
N SER A 279 13.58 6.72 9.57
CA SER A 279 14.21 8.01 9.87
C SER A 279 13.40 9.12 9.20
N SER A 280 12.89 10.08 9.99
CA SER A 280 12.42 11.37 9.47
C SER A 280 13.57 12.04 8.72
N GLY A 281 13.35 12.53 7.51
CA GLY A 281 14.38 13.04 6.59
C GLY A 281 15.24 14.17 7.17
N GLY A 282 16.24 13.83 7.98
CA GLY A 282 17.24 14.77 8.47
C GLY A 282 18.15 15.19 7.31
N VAL A 283 18.52 16.48 7.29
CA VAL A 283 19.44 17.12 6.33
C VAL A 283 20.62 16.20 5.99
N GLY A 284 20.53 15.46 4.89
CA GLY A 284 21.47 14.37 4.58
C GLY A 284 20.90 13.19 3.79
N ARG A 285 19.59 13.00 3.69
CA ARG A 285 19.00 12.21 2.58
C ARG A 285 19.11 13.12 1.34
N ALA A 286 19.79 12.63 0.30
CA ALA A 286 19.82 13.33 -0.98
C ALA A 286 18.36 13.58 -1.43
N PRO A 287 18.05 14.73 -2.06
CA PRO A 287 16.73 14.93 -2.63
C PRO A 287 16.41 13.74 -3.53
N PHE A 288 15.20 13.20 -3.39
CA PHE A 288 14.56 12.22 -4.27
C PHE A 288 15.39 11.96 -5.53
N GLU A 289 16.30 10.99 -5.48
CA GLU A 289 16.80 10.43 -6.71
C GLU A 289 15.65 9.58 -7.21
N SER A 290 14.93 10.11 -8.19
CA SER A 290 14.40 9.27 -9.26
C SER A 290 15.59 8.42 -9.70
N SER A 291 15.64 7.19 -9.20
CA SER A 291 16.65 6.20 -9.55
C SER A 291 16.41 5.81 -11.00
N SER A 292 16.84 6.70 -11.89
CA SER A 292 16.97 6.51 -13.34
C SER A 292 18.14 5.57 -13.68
N SER A 293 18.48 4.67 -12.75
CA SER A 293 19.33 3.52 -12.99
C SER A 293 18.47 2.27 -12.85
N ASP A 294 18.19 1.63 -13.99
CA ASP A 294 17.44 0.37 -14.17
C ASP A 294 18.03 -0.86 -13.42
N ASP A 295 18.87 -0.68 -12.38
CA ASP A 295 19.71 -1.75 -11.81
C ASP A 295 19.81 -1.77 -10.26
N GLU A 296 19.13 -0.90 -9.51
CA GLU A 296 18.96 -1.13 -8.05
C GLU A 296 17.71 -1.98 -7.82
N GLU A 297 17.96 -3.26 -7.53
CA GLU A 297 17.06 -4.25 -6.93
C GLU A 297 16.10 -3.68 -5.86
N SER A 298 14.81 -3.39 -6.11
CA SER A 298 13.90 -2.95 -5.02
C SER A 298 13.69 -4.05 -3.96
N THR A 299 13.22 -3.65 -2.78
CA THR A 299 12.87 -4.58 -1.70
C THR A 299 11.43 -4.41 -1.23
N ASN A 300 10.55 -4.09 -2.18
CA ASN A 300 9.16 -3.80 -1.95
C ASN A 300 8.40 -5.05 -1.53
N GLY A 301 7.34 -4.87 -0.73
CA GLY A 301 6.50 -6.00 -0.36
C GLY A 301 5.75 -6.55 -1.58
N ILE A 302 4.94 -5.69 -2.19
CA ILE A 302 4.15 -5.98 -3.39
C ILE A 302 4.41 -4.86 -4.40
N LYS A 303 4.90 -5.24 -5.58
CA LYS A 303 5.27 -4.30 -6.64
C LYS A 303 4.62 -4.64 -7.98
N ALA A 304 4.16 -3.61 -8.68
CA ALA A 304 3.65 -3.73 -10.05
C ALA A 304 4.07 -2.55 -10.93
N GLY A 305 4.40 -2.80 -12.20
CA GLY A 305 4.78 -1.73 -13.13
C GLY A 305 3.65 -0.82 -13.59
N THR A 306 2.38 -1.26 -13.56
CA THR A 306 1.25 -0.48 -14.08
C THR A 306 0.07 -0.33 -13.12
N LEU A 307 -0.31 -1.40 -12.43
CA LEU A 307 -1.46 -1.38 -11.53
C LEU A 307 -1.29 -2.40 -10.40
N ILE A 308 -1.63 -1.99 -9.18
CA ILE A 308 -2.03 -2.93 -8.12
C ILE A 308 -3.53 -2.80 -7.89
N LEU A 309 -4.26 -3.89 -8.09
CA LEU A 309 -5.70 -3.97 -7.87
C LEU A 309 -6.02 -4.95 -6.73
N ALA A 310 -6.43 -4.40 -5.59
CA ALA A 310 -6.86 -5.21 -4.45
C ALA A 310 -8.38 -5.14 -4.27
N GLU A 311 -9.05 -6.29 -4.42
CA GLU A 311 -10.50 -6.42 -4.21
C GLU A 311 -10.84 -6.99 -2.82
N GLY A 312 -9.90 -7.70 -2.19
CA GLY A 312 -10.12 -8.37 -0.90
C GLY A 312 -8.87 -9.05 -0.34
N GLY A 313 -9.07 -9.91 0.67
CA GLY A 313 -7.99 -10.67 1.34
C GLY A 313 -7.52 -10.07 2.67
N THR A 314 -6.63 -10.79 3.35
CA THR A 314 -5.85 -10.31 4.51
C THR A 314 -4.38 -10.26 4.10
N ILE A 315 -3.82 -9.06 4.08
CA ILE A 315 -2.51 -8.75 3.51
C ILE A 315 -1.65 -8.17 4.63
N THR A 316 -0.63 -8.91 5.05
CA THR A 316 0.34 -8.49 6.05
C THR A 316 1.69 -8.36 5.39
N VAL A 317 2.27 -7.16 5.41
CA VAL A 317 3.52 -6.88 4.71
C VAL A 317 4.48 -6.14 5.62
N SER A 318 5.71 -6.64 5.67
CA SER A 318 6.86 -5.99 6.27
C SER A 318 7.97 -5.91 5.24
N SER A 319 8.37 -4.71 4.85
CA SER A 319 9.36 -4.46 3.79
C SER A 319 10.43 -3.49 4.25
N ALA A 320 11.65 -3.64 3.74
CA ALA A 320 12.72 -2.66 4.00
C ALA A 320 12.56 -1.38 3.15
N ASP A 321 11.83 -1.49 2.05
CA ASP A 321 11.37 -0.43 1.17
C ASP A 321 9.83 -0.32 1.30
N ASP A 322 9.11 0.14 0.29
CA ASP A 322 7.65 0.24 0.30
C ASP A 322 6.92 -1.08 0.55
N THR A 323 5.82 -1.05 1.30
CA THR A 323 5.02 -2.29 1.46
C THR A 323 4.17 -2.59 0.24
N VAL A 324 3.61 -1.56 -0.40
CA VAL A 324 2.82 -1.67 -1.63
C VAL A 324 3.22 -0.53 -2.56
N HIS A 325 3.85 -0.86 -3.69
CA HIS A 325 4.37 0.13 -4.64
C HIS A 325 3.89 -0.17 -6.06
N SER A 326 3.36 0.82 -6.77
CA SER A 326 3.22 0.72 -8.22
C SER A 326 3.86 1.87 -8.93
N ASN A 327 4.59 1.57 -10.02
CA ASN A 327 5.08 2.58 -10.95
C ASN A 327 3.94 3.24 -11.79
N GLY A 328 2.68 2.87 -11.50
CA GLY A 328 1.49 3.44 -12.08
C GLY A 328 0.42 3.68 -11.01
N ASP A 329 -0.70 2.98 -11.10
CA ASP A 329 -1.85 3.19 -10.22
C ASP A 329 -1.94 2.13 -9.11
N ILE A 330 -2.54 2.50 -7.99
CA ILE A 330 -3.00 1.55 -6.97
C ILE A 330 -4.49 1.78 -6.76
N GLN A 331 -5.28 0.72 -6.88
CA GLN A 331 -6.71 0.74 -6.57
C GLN A 331 -7.06 -0.32 -5.51
N ILE A 332 -7.51 0.15 -4.34
CA ILE A 332 -7.96 -0.67 -3.22
C ILE A 332 -9.48 -0.59 -3.10
N ASN A 333 -10.15 -1.67 -3.49
CA ASN A 333 -11.59 -1.84 -3.43
C ASN A 333 -12.08 -2.54 -2.16
N GLY A 334 -11.18 -3.17 -1.40
CA GLY A 334 -11.47 -3.89 -0.17
C GLY A 334 -10.25 -4.66 0.36
N GLY A 335 -10.45 -5.43 1.43
CA GLY A 335 -9.40 -6.21 2.09
C GLY A 335 -8.96 -5.61 3.44
N LYS A 336 -8.10 -6.36 4.14
CA LYS A 336 -7.47 -5.95 5.40
C LYS A 336 -5.96 -5.89 5.21
N PHE A 337 -5.37 -4.73 5.43
CA PHE A 337 -3.94 -4.46 5.24
C PHE A 337 -3.31 -4.14 6.60
N ALA A 338 -2.25 -4.87 6.95
CA ALA A 338 -1.38 -4.60 8.10
C ALA A 338 0.04 -4.38 7.58
N LEU A 339 0.44 -3.11 7.48
CA LEU A 339 1.62 -2.67 6.76
C LEU A 339 2.64 -2.08 7.75
N SER A 340 3.89 -2.48 7.58
CA SER A 340 5.05 -1.88 8.24
C SER A 340 6.12 -1.71 7.18
N SER A 341 6.49 -0.47 6.90
CA SER A 341 7.42 -0.11 5.83
C SER A 341 8.74 0.43 6.37
N GLY A 342 9.79 0.32 5.56
CA GLY A 342 11.05 1.04 5.74
C GLY A 342 11.13 2.35 4.95
N ASP A 343 10.36 2.46 3.87
CA ASP A 343 10.02 3.71 3.19
C ASP A 343 8.50 3.90 3.30
N ASP A 344 7.71 3.89 2.23
CA ASP A 344 6.31 4.31 2.30
C ASP A 344 5.34 3.17 2.58
N GLY A 345 4.22 3.52 3.22
CA GLY A 345 3.16 2.56 3.45
C GLY A 345 2.59 2.07 2.12
N ILE A 346 1.98 2.98 1.37
CA ILE A 346 1.42 2.69 0.04
C ILE A 346 1.84 3.82 -0.90
N HIS A 347 2.61 3.48 -1.94
CA HIS A 347 3.16 4.43 -2.91
C HIS A 347 2.63 4.11 -4.31
N ALA A 348 1.97 5.07 -4.96
CA ALA A 348 1.63 5.00 -6.38
C ALA A 348 2.29 6.15 -7.12
N ASP A 349 3.17 5.88 -8.09
CA ASP A 349 3.80 6.96 -8.88
C ASP A 349 2.76 7.86 -9.58
N ASN A 350 1.54 7.35 -9.82
CA ASN A 350 0.42 8.11 -10.37
C ASN A 350 -0.79 8.19 -9.42
N ALA A 351 -1.82 7.34 -9.57
CA ALA A 351 -3.06 7.48 -8.80
C ALA A 351 -3.17 6.42 -7.69
N LEU A 352 -3.24 6.88 -6.43
CA LEU A 352 -3.65 6.06 -5.30
C LEU A 352 -5.15 6.25 -5.04
N ILE A 353 -5.94 5.19 -5.23
CA ILE A 353 -7.39 5.18 -5.09
C ILE A 353 -7.80 4.16 -4.01
N ILE A 354 -8.43 4.63 -2.93
CA ILE A 354 -8.94 3.80 -1.84
C ILE A 354 -10.45 3.96 -1.75
N ASN A 355 -11.18 2.92 -2.18
CA ASN A 355 -12.64 2.88 -2.13
C ASN A 355 -13.18 2.22 -0.85
N SER A 356 -12.44 1.27 -0.28
CA SER A 356 -12.82 0.57 0.94
C SER A 356 -11.63 -0.19 1.54
N GLY A 357 -11.87 -0.91 2.64
CA GLY A 357 -10.88 -1.75 3.31
C GLY A 357 -10.60 -1.34 4.76
N GLU A 358 -9.91 -2.19 5.49
CA GLU A 358 -9.30 -1.90 6.79
C GLU A 358 -7.79 -1.80 6.58
N ILE A 359 -7.24 -0.59 6.58
CA ILE A 359 -5.82 -0.34 6.27
C ILE A 359 -5.14 0.19 7.53
N THR A 360 -4.07 -0.46 7.95
CA THR A 360 -3.21 0.01 9.03
C THR A 360 -1.77 0.09 8.54
N VAL A 361 -1.26 1.31 8.38
CA VAL A 361 0.16 1.60 8.17
C VAL A 361 0.74 1.91 9.54
N SER A 362 1.32 0.89 10.17
CA SER A 362 1.81 0.99 11.55
C SER A 362 3.15 1.73 11.67
N LYS A 363 3.87 1.84 10.55
CA LYS A 363 5.17 2.48 10.43
C LYS A 363 5.49 2.70 8.96
N SER A 364 5.98 3.88 8.62
CA SER A 364 6.50 4.23 7.30
C SER A 364 7.25 5.56 7.34
N TYR A 365 7.89 5.92 6.23
CA TYR A 365 8.40 7.25 5.93
C TYR A 365 7.21 8.15 5.66
N GLU A 366 6.51 7.95 4.54
CA GLU A 366 5.18 8.51 4.30
C GLU A 366 4.09 7.43 4.43
N GLY A 367 2.88 7.83 4.84
CA GLY A 367 1.78 6.89 5.03
C GLY A 367 1.16 6.41 3.72
N LEU A 368 0.56 7.36 3.00
CA LEU A 368 -0.06 7.17 1.69
C LEU A 368 0.53 8.20 0.74
N GLU A 369 1.06 7.77 -0.40
CA GLU A 369 1.69 8.64 -1.39
C GLU A 369 1.16 8.35 -2.80
N GLY A 370 0.98 9.42 -3.56
CA GLY A 370 1.04 9.35 -5.02
C GLY A 370 0.81 10.71 -5.65
N LYS A 371 0.92 10.82 -6.99
CA LYS A 371 0.59 12.08 -7.69
C LYS A 371 -0.82 12.57 -7.35
N THR A 372 -1.76 11.64 -7.24
CA THR A 372 -3.09 11.92 -6.71
C THR A 372 -3.47 10.88 -5.66
N VAL A 373 -4.07 11.33 -4.57
CA VAL A 373 -4.61 10.45 -3.53
C VAL A 373 -6.12 10.66 -3.42
N THR A 374 -6.89 9.62 -3.72
CA THR A 374 -8.36 9.65 -3.66
C THR A 374 -8.87 8.64 -2.65
N VAL A 375 -9.59 9.09 -1.63
CA VAL A 375 -10.22 8.23 -0.62
C VAL A 375 -11.73 8.42 -0.63
N THR A 376 -12.45 7.40 -1.10
CA THR A 376 -13.92 7.41 -1.13
C THR A 376 -14.54 6.62 0.03
N GLY A 377 -13.76 5.78 0.71
CA GLY A 377 -14.20 4.95 1.83
C GLY A 377 -13.07 4.19 2.52
N GLY A 378 -13.42 3.38 3.53
CA GLY A 378 -12.47 2.55 4.30
C GLY A 378 -12.26 3.03 5.74
N ASN A 379 -11.56 2.20 6.52
CA ASN A 379 -11.06 2.53 7.85
C ASN A 379 -9.53 2.49 7.80
N ILE A 380 -8.89 3.65 7.88
CA ILE A 380 -7.48 3.86 7.57
C ILE A 380 -6.79 4.43 8.82
N ASP A 381 -5.71 3.79 9.28
CA ASP A 381 -4.94 4.16 10.46
C ASP A 381 -3.45 4.25 10.10
N ILE A 382 -2.87 5.45 10.18
CA ILE A 382 -1.54 5.76 9.66
C ILE A 382 -0.63 6.27 10.77
N THR A 383 0.59 5.74 10.83
CA THR A 383 1.70 6.28 11.60
C THR A 383 2.95 6.37 10.72
N SER A 384 3.42 7.60 10.51
CA SER A 384 4.53 7.92 9.61
C SER A 384 5.60 8.77 10.31
N SER A 385 6.85 8.68 9.82
CA SER A 385 7.97 9.49 10.30
C SER A 385 8.13 10.81 9.55
N ASP A 386 7.52 10.91 8.38
CA ASP A 386 7.32 12.13 7.61
C ASP A 386 5.80 12.33 7.46
N ASP A 387 5.29 12.40 6.24
CA ASP A 387 3.92 12.81 5.99
C ASP A 387 2.91 11.68 6.17
N GLY A 388 1.69 12.03 6.58
CA GLY A 388 0.61 11.08 6.75
C GLY A 388 0.00 10.66 5.41
N ILE A 389 -0.42 11.66 4.65
CA ILE A 389 -0.96 11.52 3.29
C ILE A 389 -0.30 12.60 2.46
N ASN A 390 0.44 12.20 1.43
CA ASN A 390 1.16 13.10 0.56
C ASN A 390 0.64 12.98 -0.88
N ALA A 391 0.43 14.11 -1.54
CA ALA A 391 0.28 14.16 -2.98
C ALA A 391 1.31 15.08 -3.62
N ALA A 392 2.21 14.47 -4.40
CA ALA A 392 3.30 15.14 -5.08
C ALA A 392 3.53 14.54 -6.47
N ASP A 393 3.88 15.37 -7.45
CA ASP A 393 4.51 14.85 -8.66
C ASP A 393 6.02 14.78 -8.39
N GLY A 394 6.65 13.61 -8.59
CA GLY A 394 8.11 13.42 -8.44
C GLY A 394 8.95 14.29 -9.40
N SER A 395 8.31 15.21 -10.13
CA SER A 395 8.91 16.21 -11.00
C SER A 395 9.21 17.53 -10.29
N SER A 396 9.43 17.51 -8.97
CA SER A 396 10.04 18.62 -8.22
C SER A 396 11.51 18.80 -8.65
N SER A 397 11.66 19.22 -9.89
CA SER A 397 12.83 19.86 -10.43
C SER A 397 13.28 20.88 -9.40
N SER A 398 14.43 20.58 -8.81
CA SER A 398 15.27 21.39 -7.96
C SER A 398 15.79 22.67 -8.66
N SER A 399 15.02 23.22 -9.60
CA SER A 399 15.11 24.59 -10.05
C SER A 399 14.32 25.45 -9.10
N GLY A 400 14.98 25.92 -8.04
CA GLY A 400 14.45 26.82 -7.01
C GLY A 400 13.30 27.69 -7.48
N GLY A 401 12.08 27.22 -7.19
CA GLY A 401 10.85 27.89 -7.55
C GLY A 401 10.87 29.29 -6.98
N ALA A 402 10.70 30.28 -7.85
CA ALA A 402 10.42 31.62 -7.38
C ALA A 402 9.19 31.55 -6.44
N PRO A 403 9.15 32.29 -5.32
CA PRO A 403 7.94 32.38 -4.51
C PRO A 403 6.75 32.74 -5.40
N GLY A 404 5.76 31.84 -5.50
CA GLY A 404 4.61 31.98 -6.39
C GLY A 404 4.66 31.21 -7.72
N ALA A 405 5.45 30.13 -7.83
CA ALA A 405 5.15 29.09 -8.83
C ALA A 405 3.75 28.52 -8.53
N ASN A 406 2.90 28.38 -9.55
CA ASN A 406 1.53 27.92 -9.33
C ASN A 406 1.52 26.44 -8.94
N ALA A 407 0.77 26.09 -7.89
CA ALA A 407 0.47 24.71 -7.53
C ALA A 407 -0.05 23.92 -8.75
N SER A 408 0.39 22.67 -8.85
CA SER A 408 0.01 21.78 -9.94
C SER A 408 -1.45 21.35 -9.76
N SER A 409 -2.33 21.73 -10.69
CA SER A 409 -3.77 21.40 -10.56
C SER A 409 -4.08 19.91 -10.75
N ASP A 410 -3.14 19.17 -11.33
CA ASP A 410 -3.17 17.73 -11.56
C ASP A 410 -2.52 16.92 -10.44
N VAL A 411 -2.03 17.58 -9.39
CA VAL A 411 -1.69 17.00 -8.09
C VAL A 411 -2.81 17.34 -7.11
N TYR A 412 -3.34 16.34 -6.40
CA TYR A 412 -4.38 16.60 -5.40
C TYR A 412 -4.58 15.44 -4.42
N ILE A 413 -5.14 15.80 -3.27
CA ILE A 413 -5.80 14.88 -2.34
C ILE A 413 -7.31 15.12 -2.39
N ASN A 414 -8.09 14.07 -2.62
CA ASN A 414 -9.56 14.11 -2.60
C ASN A 414 -10.11 13.10 -1.60
N ILE A 415 -10.81 13.56 -0.57
CA ILE A 415 -11.43 12.71 0.45
C ILE A 415 -12.94 12.94 0.45
N SER A 416 -13.69 11.97 -0.08
CA SER A 416 -15.15 12.00 -0.10
C SER A 416 -15.80 11.08 0.93
N GLY A 417 -15.01 10.27 1.64
CA GLY A 417 -15.51 9.31 2.62
C GLY A 417 -14.42 8.65 3.44
N GLY A 418 -14.82 7.63 4.19
CA GLY A 418 -13.94 6.85 5.07
C GLY A 418 -13.80 7.42 6.49
N TYR A 419 -13.11 6.65 7.33
CA TYR A 419 -12.69 7.01 8.68
C TYR A 419 -11.17 6.92 8.71
N ILE A 420 -10.49 8.06 8.83
CA ILE A 420 -9.05 8.20 8.62
C ILE A 420 -8.41 8.77 9.88
N THR A 421 -7.45 8.05 10.46
CA THR A 421 -6.60 8.54 11.54
C THR A 421 -5.16 8.64 11.09
N VAL A 422 -4.54 9.78 11.36
CA VAL A 422 -3.14 10.05 10.99
C VAL A 422 -2.36 10.46 12.23
N ASN A 423 -1.16 9.88 12.37
CA ASN A 423 -0.14 10.27 13.32
C ASN A 423 1.18 10.50 12.59
N ALA A 424 1.36 11.69 12.03
CA ALA A 424 2.48 12.05 11.16
C ALA A 424 3.50 12.90 11.90
N SER A 425 4.78 12.68 11.64
CA SER A 425 5.87 13.42 12.28
C SER A 425 6.42 14.54 11.42
N GLY A 426 6.22 14.45 10.09
CA GLY A 426 6.10 15.57 9.16
C GLY A 426 4.63 16.01 9.07
N ASP A 427 4.20 16.42 7.88
CA ASP A 427 2.87 16.97 7.64
C ASP A 427 1.76 15.93 7.80
N GLY A 428 0.66 16.37 8.39
CA GLY A 428 -0.50 15.49 8.59
C GLY A 428 -1.13 15.04 7.27
N VAL A 429 -1.47 16.03 6.44
CA VAL A 429 -1.98 15.87 5.09
C VAL A 429 -1.29 16.97 4.27
N ASP A 430 -0.50 16.56 3.29
CA ASP A 430 0.30 17.45 2.45
C ASP A 430 -0.06 17.29 0.97
N SER A 431 -0.19 18.41 0.26
CA SER A 431 -0.29 18.39 -1.19
C SER A 431 0.40 19.59 -1.82
N ASN A 432 1.28 19.29 -2.78
CA ASN A 432 1.83 20.25 -3.75
C ASN A 432 0.78 20.80 -4.75
N GLY A 433 -0.48 20.43 -4.56
CA GLY A 433 -1.63 20.81 -5.36
C GLY A 433 -2.84 21.15 -4.48
N ASN A 434 -4.02 20.61 -4.81
CA ASN A 434 -5.25 20.92 -4.07
C ASN A 434 -5.60 19.85 -3.03
N ILE A 435 -6.31 20.25 -1.98
CA ILE A 435 -6.94 19.33 -1.02
C ILE A 435 -8.44 19.56 -1.03
N ASP A 436 -9.22 18.55 -1.40
CA ASP A 436 -10.67 18.60 -1.45
C ASP A 436 -11.31 17.58 -0.49
N ILE A 437 -12.00 18.07 0.54
CA ILE A 437 -12.70 17.23 1.52
C ILE A 437 -14.21 17.43 1.38
N SER A 438 -14.91 16.40 0.95
CA SER A 438 -16.37 16.41 0.77
C SER A 438 -17.12 15.43 1.68
N GLY A 439 -16.40 14.56 2.40
CA GLY A 439 -17.01 13.60 3.32
C GLY A 439 -16.00 12.91 4.22
N GLY A 440 -16.48 11.91 4.97
CA GLY A 440 -15.66 11.13 5.89
C GLY A 440 -15.45 11.75 7.27
N VAL A 441 -14.63 11.07 8.08
CA VAL A 441 -14.13 11.53 9.38
C VAL A 441 -12.60 11.45 9.34
N ILE A 442 -11.93 12.59 9.43
CA ILE A 442 -10.48 12.73 9.29
C ILE A 442 -9.92 13.30 10.59
N LEU A 443 -9.05 12.55 11.26
CA LEU A 443 -8.52 12.88 12.58
C LEU A 443 -6.99 12.84 12.54
N VAL A 444 -6.35 14.01 12.65
CA VAL A 444 -4.91 14.14 12.41
C VAL A 444 -4.20 14.61 13.67
N SER A 445 -3.31 13.76 14.17
CA SER A 445 -2.23 14.14 15.09
C SER A 445 -1.01 14.50 14.26
N GLY A 446 -0.93 15.77 13.89
CA GLY A 446 0.19 16.33 13.17
C GLY A 446 1.43 16.54 14.05
N PRO A 447 2.45 17.19 13.49
CA PRO A 447 3.76 17.36 14.09
C PRO A 447 3.71 18.37 15.25
N ALA A 448 4.62 18.18 16.21
CA ALA A 448 4.90 19.21 17.22
C ALA A 448 6.03 20.17 16.79
N SER A 449 6.66 19.86 15.65
CA SER A 449 7.67 20.66 14.94
C SER A 449 7.00 21.88 14.29
N ASP A 450 7.59 23.07 14.43
CA ASP A 450 7.13 24.27 13.73
C ASP A 450 7.58 24.32 12.26
N GLY A 451 8.34 23.33 11.78
CA GLY A 451 8.76 23.22 10.38
C GLY A 451 7.69 22.63 9.47
N ASP A 452 6.69 22.00 10.08
CA ASP A 452 5.65 21.19 9.42
C ASP A 452 4.31 21.51 10.10
N SER A 453 3.20 21.04 9.52
CA SER A 453 1.84 21.37 9.90
C SER A 453 0.93 20.14 9.97
N ALA A 454 -0.31 20.30 10.44
CA ALA A 454 -1.28 19.20 10.40
C ALA A 454 -2.05 19.14 9.06
N LEU A 455 -2.01 20.21 8.29
CA LEU A 455 -2.67 20.39 7.00
C LEU A 455 -1.81 21.40 6.22
N ASP A 456 -1.19 20.94 5.14
CA ASP A 456 -0.37 21.75 4.23
C ASP A 456 -0.90 21.63 2.80
N CYS A 457 -0.98 22.74 2.09
CA CYS A 457 -1.54 22.79 0.74
C CYS A 457 -1.00 23.98 -0.06
N ASP A 458 -0.17 23.70 -1.06
CA ASP A 458 0.36 24.72 -1.98
C ASP A 458 -0.75 25.40 -2.81
N GLY A 459 -1.81 24.64 -3.14
CA GLY A 459 -2.93 25.08 -3.94
C GLY A 459 -4.07 25.64 -3.10
N THR A 460 -5.22 24.95 -3.10
CA THR A 460 -6.39 25.34 -2.31
C THR A 460 -6.92 24.15 -1.53
N ALA A 461 -6.99 24.31 -0.21
CA ALA A 461 -7.72 23.40 0.67
C ALA A 461 -9.20 23.81 0.73
N THR A 462 -10.11 22.93 0.30
CA THR A 462 -11.57 23.12 0.36
C THR A 462 -12.24 22.07 1.23
N VAL A 463 -13.26 22.49 1.99
CA VAL A 463 -14.13 21.58 2.73
C VAL A 463 -15.60 21.85 2.43
N THR A 464 -16.31 20.82 1.98
CA THR A 464 -17.73 20.90 1.57
C THR A 464 -18.64 19.94 2.33
N GLY A 465 -18.06 18.98 3.05
CA GLY A 465 -18.78 18.01 3.87
C GLY A 465 -17.85 17.24 4.80
N GLY A 466 -18.40 16.28 5.56
CA GLY A 466 -17.64 15.44 6.48
C GLY A 466 -17.14 16.16 7.74
N THR A 467 -16.42 15.45 8.60
CA THR A 467 -15.75 16.03 9.78
C THR A 467 -14.24 15.91 9.60
N ALA A 468 -13.53 17.02 9.81
CA ALA A 468 -12.07 17.04 9.78
C ALA A 468 -11.55 17.76 11.02
N ILE A 469 -10.65 17.11 11.76
CA ILE A 469 -10.02 17.64 12.98
C ILE A 469 -8.51 17.44 12.88
N PHE A 470 -7.79 18.54 12.70
CA PHE A 470 -6.33 18.56 12.59
C PHE A 470 -5.75 19.23 13.83
N CYS A 471 -4.79 18.59 14.47
CA CYS A 471 -4.12 19.08 15.67
C CYS A 471 -2.60 18.99 15.48
N GLY A 472 -1.89 20.10 15.62
CA GLY A 472 -0.43 20.13 15.40
C GLY A 472 0.25 21.40 15.92
N SER A 473 1.40 21.72 15.34
CA SER A 473 2.17 22.93 15.60
C SER A 473 1.46 24.19 15.09
N ALA A 474 1.93 25.38 15.49
CA ALA A 474 1.39 26.65 14.99
C ALA A 474 2.31 27.36 13.98
N GLY A 475 3.54 26.87 13.78
CA GLY A 475 4.54 27.53 12.93
C GLY A 475 4.11 27.67 11.47
N MET A 476 3.78 26.54 10.85
CA MET A 476 3.34 26.43 9.45
C MET A 476 1.83 26.12 9.33
N ALA A 477 1.04 26.44 10.36
CA ALA A 477 -0.34 26.00 10.40
C ALA A 477 -1.23 26.68 9.34
N GLU A 478 -1.84 25.87 8.47
CA GLU A 478 -2.82 26.30 7.47
C GLU A 478 -4.26 25.89 7.80
N THR A 479 -5.23 26.44 7.08
CA THR A 479 -6.67 26.15 7.24
C THR A 479 -7.39 26.17 5.91
N PHE A 480 -8.63 25.67 5.91
CA PHE A 480 -9.51 25.69 4.74
C PHE A 480 -9.78 27.10 4.22
N SER A 481 -9.81 27.22 2.90
CA SER A 481 -10.03 28.46 2.17
C SER A 481 -11.49 28.93 2.22
N ASP A 482 -11.71 30.21 1.92
CA ASP A 482 -13.04 30.82 1.80
C ASP A 482 -13.87 30.31 0.60
N SER A 483 -13.29 29.49 -0.26
CA SER A 483 -14.01 28.81 -1.35
C SER A 483 -14.81 27.58 -0.89
N SER A 484 -14.58 27.16 0.36
CA SER A 484 -15.32 26.09 1.04
C SER A 484 -16.82 26.43 1.16
N SER A 485 -17.66 25.40 1.27
CA SER A 485 -19.09 25.56 1.56
C SER A 485 -19.48 25.12 2.98
N GLN A 486 -18.63 24.33 3.63
CA GLN A 486 -18.79 23.93 5.03
C GLN A 486 -17.92 24.83 5.93
N PRO A 487 -18.43 25.36 7.04
CA PRO A 487 -17.63 26.24 7.89
C PRO A 487 -16.52 25.51 8.65
N SER A 488 -15.39 26.18 8.83
CA SER A 488 -14.22 25.72 9.60
C SER A 488 -13.81 26.72 10.69
N LEU A 489 -13.14 26.20 11.70
CA LEU A 489 -12.54 26.92 12.81
C LEU A 489 -11.06 26.55 12.93
N MET A 490 -10.16 27.52 12.79
CA MET A 490 -8.80 27.41 13.28
C MET A 490 -8.68 28.08 14.66
N TYR A 491 -8.03 27.43 15.61
CA TYR A 491 -7.76 27.97 16.94
C TYR A 491 -6.32 27.66 17.37
N THR A 492 -5.54 28.69 17.68
CA THR A 492 -4.23 28.55 18.32
C THR A 492 -4.33 28.80 19.82
N LEU A 493 -3.98 27.80 20.64
CA LEU A 493 -4.02 27.86 22.10
C LEU A 493 -2.95 28.80 22.66
N ASP A 494 -3.22 29.40 23.83
CA ASP A 494 -2.22 30.20 24.56
C ASP A 494 -1.06 29.36 25.10
N SER A 495 -1.31 28.06 25.31
CA SER A 495 -0.33 27.07 25.75
C SER A 495 -0.63 25.72 25.12
N ALA A 496 0.41 25.02 24.67
CA ALA A 496 0.27 23.70 24.06
C ALA A 496 -0.41 22.69 25.00
N ALA A 497 -1.35 21.92 24.46
CA ALA A 497 -1.96 20.78 25.12
C ALA A 497 -1.06 19.54 24.98
N ALA A 498 -0.89 18.78 26.05
CA ALA A 498 -0.11 17.55 26.01
C ALA A 498 -0.82 16.46 25.17
N ALA A 499 -0.05 15.49 24.68
CA ALA A 499 -0.58 14.28 24.07
C ALA A 499 -1.65 13.61 24.94
N GLY A 500 -2.71 13.08 24.31
CA GLY A 500 -3.84 12.44 24.98
C GLY A 500 -4.84 13.40 25.62
N LYS A 501 -4.67 14.72 25.49
CA LYS A 501 -5.68 15.69 25.90
C LYS A 501 -6.71 15.87 24.79
N SER A 502 -7.97 15.58 25.08
CA SER A 502 -9.06 15.74 24.10
C SER A 502 -9.20 17.17 23.62
N VAL A 503 -9.61 17.33 22.36
CA VAL A 503 -10.22 18.55 21.84
C VAL A 503 -11.68 18.23 21.53
N ALA A 504 -12.60 19.11 21.93
CA ALA A 504 -14.03 18.93 21.66
C ALA A 504 -14.69 20.28 21.38
N LEU A 505 -15.51 20.32 20.33
CA LEU A 505 -16.34 21.47 20.02
C LEU A 505 -17.77 21.22 20.52
N VAL A 506 -18.25 22.10 21.38
CA VAL A 506 -19.53 21.96 22.08
C VAL A 506 -20.51 23.02 21.60
N ASN A 507 -21.74 22.63 21.26
CA ASN A 507 -22.78 23.57 20.85
C ASN A 507 -23.45 24.26 22.06
N SER A 508 -24.37 25.19 21.80
CA SER A 508 -25.11 25.91 22.84
C SER A 508 -26.01 25.04 23.73
N GLU A 509 -26.27 23.80 23.32
CA GLU A 509 -27.06 22.82 24.09
C GLU A 509 -26.17 21.95 25.01
N GLY A 510 -24.85 22.13 24.98
CA GLY A 510 -23.90 21.33 25.75
C GLY A 510 -23.52 20.00 25.11
N LYS A 511 -23.89 19.77 23.84
CA LYS A 511 -23.56 18.57 23.07
C LYS A 511 -22.24 18.75 22.33
N VAL A 512 -21.37 17.73 22.40
CA VAL A 512 -20.15 17.64 21.59
C VAL A 512 -20.54 17.31 20.15
N ILE A 513 -20.14 18.15 19.19
CA ILE A 513 -20.45 18.00 17.76
C ILE A 513 -19.26 17.57 16.91
N ALA A 514 -18.06 17.60 17.50
CA ALA A 514 -16.82 17.10 16.93
C ALA A 514 -15.82 16.95 18.08
N SER A 515 -15.08 15.84 18.14
CA SER A 515 -14.00 15.67 19.10
C SER A 515 -12.92 14.73 18.61
N PHE A 516 -11.74 14.83 19.23
CA PHE A 516 -10.60 13.97 18.95
C PHE A 516 -9.70 13.89 20.18
N VAL A 517 -8.97 12.79 20.35
CA VAL A 517 -7.89 12.67 21.33
C VAL A 517 -6.56 12.51 20.56
N PRO A 518 -5.85 13.62 20.29
CA PRO A 518 -4.56 13.57 19.61
C PRO A 518 -3.53 12.74 20.36
N SER A 519 -2.76 11.94 19.64
CA SER A 519 -1.66 11.13 20.19
C SER A 519 -0.37 11.94 20.41
N LYS A 520 -0.31 13.16 19.86
CA LYS A 520 0.81 14.10 19.97
C LYS A 520 0.42 15.36 20.73
N GLN A 521 1.42 16.10 21.20
CA GLN A 521 1.23 17.46 21.70
C GLN A 521 0.75 18.34 20.55
N TYR A 522 -0.15 19.28 20.84
CA TYR A 522 -0.67 20.21 19.84
C TYR A 522 -0.91 21.59 20.46
N ILE A 523 -0.84 22.61 19.62
CA ILE A 523 -1.15 24.00 19.99
C ILE A 523 -2.10 24.65 18.98
N ASN A 524 -2.05 24.23 17.71
CA ASN A 524 -3.02 24.60 16.69
C ASN A 524 -4.07 23.49 16.51
N ILE A 525 -5.30 23.92 16.24
CA ILE A 525 -6.47 23.08 16.03
C ILE A 525 -7.21 23.62 14.81
N VAL A 526 -7.47 22.79 13.81
CA VAL A 526 -8.40 23.09 12.70
C VAL A 526 -9.56 22.11 12.75
N ILE A 527 -10.79 22.62 12.82
CA ILE A 527 -12.02 21.81 12.89
C ILE A 527 -12.98 22.26 11.81
N SER A 528 -13.44 21.32 10.99
CA SER A 528 -14.65 21.46 10.17
C SER A 528 -15.63 20.34 10.51
N SER A 529 -16.93 20.65 10.52
CA SER A 529 -17.99 19.69 10.86
C SER A 529 -19.30 20.10 10.18
N PRO A 530 -20.18 19.15 9.80
CA PRO A 530 -21.49 19.47 9.21
C PRO A 530 -22.42 20.17 10.20
N TYR A 531 -22.08 20.19 11.49
CA TYR A 531 -22.83 20.85 12.54
C TYR A 531 -22.32 22.26 12.88
N LEU A 532 -21.28 22.73 12.19
CA LEU A 532 -20.84 24.12 12.25
C LEU A 532 -21.72 25.01 11.37
N ALA A 533 -22.08 26.19 11.89
CA ALA A 533 -22.90 27.16 11.17
C ALA A 533 -22.38 28.59 11.38
N VAL A 534 -22.28 29.34 10.29
CA VAL A 534 -21.95 30.78 10.32
C VAL A 534 -23.01 31.53 11.12
N GLY A 535 -22.56 32.38 12.04
CA GLY A 535 -23.39 33.16 12.96
C GLY A 535 -23.60 32.49 14.33
N SER A 536 -23.33 31.20 14.47
CA SER A 536 -23.51 30.45 15.72
C SER A 536 -22.29 30.52 16.63
N SER A 537 -22.52 30.35 17.93
CA SER A 537 -21.50 30.28 18.97
C SER A 537 -21.32 28.84 19.46
N TYR A 538 -20.07 28.50 19.76
CA TYR A 538 -19.64 27.20 20.26
C TYR A 538 -18.60 27.39 21.37
N THR A 539 -18.32 26.33 22.11
CA THR A 539 -17.24 26.27 23.09
C THR A 539 -16.20 25.26 22.63
N LEU A 540 -14.97 25.71 22.40
CA LEU A 540 -13.82 24.84 22.18
C LEU A 540 -13.26 24.42 23.53
N SER A 541 -13.48 23.16 23.89
CA SER A 541 -13.00 22.56 25.14
C SER A 541 -11.75 21.73 24.89
N VAL A 542 -10.73 21.91 25.75
CA VAL A 542 -9.47 21.17 25.69
C VAL A 542 -9.22 20.43 27.00
N GLY A 543 -8.74 19.19 26.88
CA GLY A 543 -8.65 18.22 27.97
C GLY A 543 -10.02 17.73 28.44
N GLY A 544 -10.05 17.02 29.56
CA GLY A 544 -11.26 16.42 30.11
C GLY A 544 -11.55 15.02 29.55
N THR A 545 -12.76 14.53 29.79
CA THR A 545 -13.22 13.22 29.34
C THR A 545 -14.40 13.37 28.38
N VAL A 546 -14.23 12.89 27.15
CA VAL A 546 -15.30 12.82 26.16
C VAL A 546 -16.07 11.51 26.35
N SER A 547 -17.38 11.59 26.51
CA SER A 547 -18.28 10.43 26.63
C SER A 547 -19.03 10.19 25.33
N GLY A 548 -19.28 8.90 25.02
CA GLY A 548 -19.97 8.52 23.78
C GLY A 548 -19.09 8.58 22.53
N CYS A 549 -17.76 8.54 22.71
CA CYS A 549 -16.78 8.50 21.64
C CYS A 549 -16.27 7.09 21.34
N ASP A 550 -15.65 6.96 20.17
CA ASP A 550 -14.91 5.76 19.77
C ASP A 550 -13.49 5.71 20.39
N LYS A 551 -12.67 4.75 19.90
CA LYS A 551 -11.29 4.53 20.38
C LYS A 551 -10.36 5.73 20.18
N ASN A 552 -10.66 6.61 19.23
CA ASN A 552 -9.83 7.78 18.89
C ASN A 552 -10.36 9.06 19.57
N GLY A 553 -11.41 8.92 20.40
CA GLY A 553 -12.04 10.05 21.06
C GLY A 553 -13.00 10.82 20.16
N TYR A 554 -13.40 10.26 19.01
CA TYR A 554 -14.33 10.93 18.11
C TYR A 554 -15.79 10.65 18.46
N THR A 555 -16.58 11.72 18.49
CA THR A 555 -18.04 11.70 18.55
C THR A 555 -18.59 13.02 18.02
N ASP A 556 -19.77 12.96 17.40
CA ASP A 556 -20.57 14.11 16.98
C ASP A 556 -21.87 14.25 17.79
N ASN A 557 -22.01 13.44 18.84
CA ASN A 557 -23.20 13.38 19.67
C ASN A 557 -22.90 13.01 21.13
N GLY A 558 -21.72 13.38 21.59
CA GLY A 558 -21.25 13.09 22.94
C GLY A 558 -21.47 14.23 23.92
N SER A 559 -20.80 14.09 25.06
CA SER A 559 -20.68 15.11 26.09
C SER A 559 -19.24 15.18 26.58
N ILE A 560 -18.84 16.30 27.16
CA ILE A 560 -17.52 16.47 27.77
C ILE A 560 -17.67 16.89 29.24
N SER A 561 -16.83 16.32 30.11
CA SER A 561 -16.67 16.74 31.50
C SER A 561 -15.23 17.10 31.81
N ASP A 562 -15.02 17.92 32.84
CA ASP A 562 -13.71 18.20 33.42
C ASP A 562 -12.69 18.76 32.42
N ALA A 563 -13.17 19.53 31.42
CA ALA A 563 -12.31 20.23 30.47
C ALA A 563 -11.36 21.17 31.22
N GLN A 564 -10.09 21.18 30.80
CA GLN A 564 -9.05 22.00 31.41
C GLN A 564 -9.14 23.46 30.96
N SER A 565 -9.62 23.67 29.73
CA SER A 565 -10.01 25.00 29.24
C SER A 565 -11.30 24.91 28.42
N ALA A 566 -12.01 26.04 28.37
CA ALA A 566 -13.24 26.21 27.61
C ALA A 566 -13.21 27.62 27.00
N ASN A 567 -13.08 27.69 25.68
CA ASN A 567 -12.91 28.93 24.94
C ASN A 567 -14.16 29.18 24.10
N GLU A 568 -14.86 30.29 24.35
CA GLU A 568 -16.01 30.68 23.53
C GLU A 568 -15.54 31.16 22.15
N VAL A 569 -16.16 30.61 21.10
CA VAL A 569 -15.90 30.96 19.71
C VAL A 569 -17.20 31.24 18.99
N LYS A 570 -17.17 32.16 18.04
CA LYS A 570 -18.29 32.45 17.14
C LYS A 570 -17.82 32.28 15.71
N ILE A 571 -18.53 31.48 14.93
CA ILE A 571 -18.23 31.30 13.51
C ILE A 571 -18.76 32.54 12.77
N ILE A 572 -17.87 33.35 12.20
CA ILE A 572 -18.23 34.65 11.59
C ILE A 572 -18.20 34.64 10.06
N SER A 573 -17.48 33.68 9.49
CA SER A 573 -17.29 33.43 8.06
C SER A 573 -17.11 31.93 7.85
N VAL A 574 -17.04 31.51 6.58
CA VAL A 574 -16.83 30.09 6.27
C VAL A 574 -15.48 29.60 6.77
N SER A 575 -14.42 30.41 6.73
CA SER A 575 -13.18 30.17 7.46
C SER A 575 -13.08 31.15 8.62
N THR A 576 -13.02 30.66 9.86
CA THR A 576 -12.93 31.49 11.07
C THR A 576 -11.67 31.16 11.87
N THR A 577 -10.89 32.17 12.26
CA THR A 577 -9.63 31.98 13.01
C THR A 577 -9.65 32.69 14.36
N TYR A 578 -9.17 31.99 15.39
CA TYR A 578 -8.99 32.47 16.77
C TYR A 578 -7.57 32.17 17.29
N GLY A 579 -7.19 32.88 18.36
CA GLY A 579 -5.87 32.72 18.99
C GLY A 579 -4.81 33.67 18.42
N LYS A 580 -3.59 33.61 18.96
CA LYS A 580 -2.46 34.37 18.40
C LYS A 580 -2.05 33.71 17.09
N SER A 581 -2.03 34.49 16.01
CA SER A 581 -1.54 34.01 14.71
C SER A 581 -0.09 33.53 14.87
N GLY A 582 0.19 32.29 14.49
CA GLY A 582 1.54 31.71 14.47
C GLY A 582 2.45 32.26 13.37
N GLY A 583 1.99 33.26 12.59
CA GLY A 583 2.76 33.81 11.48
C GLY A 583 4.04 34.52 11.92
N MET A 584 5.17 34.08 11.37
CA MET A 584 6.41 34.87 11.32
C MET A 584 6.10 36.30 10.87
N GLY A 585 6.57 37.28 11.64
CA GLY A 585 6.26 38.69 11.47
C GLY A 585 6.59 39.25 10.08
N GLY A 586 5.57 39.43 9.26
CA GLY A 586 5.54 40.33 8.12
C GLY A 586 4.84 41.63 8.49
N ASN A 587 5.61 42.62 8.96
CA ASN A 587 5.13 43.96 9.26
C ASN A 587 4.65 44.69 7.99
N MET A 588 3.41 44.46 7.55
CA MET A 588 2.70 45.32 6.59
C MET A 588 2.04 46.48 7.35
N GLY A 589 2.88 47.41 7.82
CA GLY A 589 2.43 48.74 8.19
C GLY A 589 2.02 49.50 6.93
N GLY A 590 0.72 49.80 6.80
CA GLY A 590 0.15 50.44 5.61
C GLY A 590 -0.98 51.41 5.88
N MET A 591 -0.87 52.26 6.92
CA MET A 591 -1.62 53.53 6.96
C MET A 591 -0.86 54.56 6.13
N GLY A 592 -1.27 54.75 4.87
CA GLY A 592 -0.70 55.77 3.97
C GLY A 592 -1.75 56.79 3.55
N GLY A 593 -1.84 57.90 4.28
CA GLY A 593 -2.44 59.13 3.78
C GLY A 593 -1.53 59.81 2.74
N PRO A 594 -2.06 60.63 1.82
CA PRO A 594 -1.28 61.12 0.70
C PRO A 594 -0.52 62.40 1.08
N GLN A 595 0.81 62.40 0.92
CA GLN A 595 1.51 63.67 0.73
C GLN A 595 2.74 63.57 -0.18
N ALA A 596 2.77 64.54 -1.08
CA ALA A 596 3.61 64.73 -2.24
C ALA A 596 5.12 64.87 -1.98
N GLY A 597 5.89 64.35 -2.95
CA GLY A 597 6.86 65.12 -3.73
C GLY A 597 8.24 65.37 -3.13
N GLY A 598 9.29 64.92 -3.83
CA GLY A 598 10.65 65.44 -3.58
C GLY A 598 11.78 64.57 -4.13
N ASN A 599 12.27 64.97 -5.29
CA ASN A 599 13.45 64.50 -6.02
C ASN A 599 14.77 64.46 -5.21
N GLN A 600 15.70 63.62 -5.69
CA GLN A 600 17.18 63.70 -5.69
C GLN A 600 17.99 62.70 -4.84
N ALA A 601 18.93 62.07 -5.54
CA ALA A 601 20.12 61.35 -5.09
C ALA A 601 21.36 62.02 -5.75
N PRO A 602 22.62 61.67 -5.44
CA PRO A 602 23.32 61.31 -4.20
C PRO A 602 24.55 62.28 -4.00
N PRO A 603 25.70 62.05 -3.29
CA PRO A 603 26.59 60.86 -3.31
C PRO A 603 27.26 60.41 -1.97
N ASP A 604 27.64 59.13 -1.99
CA ASP A 604 28.85 58.48 -1.45
C ASP A 604 29.80 59.22 -0.47
N ASN A 605 30.01 58.67 0.74
CA ASN A 605 31.35 58.46 1.32
C ASN A 605 31.33 57.55 2.56
N GLY A 606 32.36 56.72 2.71
CA GLY A 606 32.44 55.59 3.62
C GLY A 606 32.69 55.88 5.11
N GLY A 607 32.61 54.81 5.90
CA GLY A 607 32.99 54.79 7.32
C GLY A 607 32.43 53.57 8.05
N SER A 608 33.28 52.59 8.31
CA SER A 608 33.02 51.38 9.10
C SER A 608 32.56 51.69 10.53
N GLN A 609 31.52 51.01 11.03
CA GLN A 609 31.58 50.20 12.26
C GLN A 609 30.31 49.36 12.50
N ASN A 610 30.54 48.05 12.66
CA ASN A 610 29.75 47.00 13.29
C ASN A 610 28.41 47.37 13.95
N VAL A 611 27.30 46.74 13.52
CA VAL A 611 26.44 45.83 14.32
C VAL A 611 25.57 44.96 13.38
N GLY A 612 25.63 43.63 13.50
CA GLY A 612 24.51 42.70 13.27
C GLY A 612 24.15 42.26 11.84
N LYS A 613 24.38 40.98 11.53
CA LYS A 613 23.37 40.01 11.02
C LYS A 613 24.05 38.67 10.68
N GLN A 614 23.56 37.58 11.29
CA GLN A 614 23.81 36.22 10.83
C GLN A 614 23.22 36.07 9.42
N GLN A 615 24.10 35.91 8.44
CA GLN A 615 23.77 35.31 7.16
C GLN A 615 24.07 33.81 7.30
N GLY A 616 23.04 32.97 7.10
CA GLY A 616 23.22 31.54 6.94
C GLY A 616 24.09 31.29 5.71
N GLY A 617 25.26 30.73 5.94
CA GLY A 617 26.24 30.45 4.90
C GLY A 617 25.81 29.29 4.02
N THR A 618 26.03 29.46 2.72
CA THR A 618 26.30 28.37 1.78
C THR A 618 27.28 27.36 2.37
N PRO A 619 27.02 26.05 2.26
CA PRO A 619 27.98 25.03 2.67
C PRO A 619 29.27 25.08 1.82
N PRO A 620 30.43 24.77 2.41
CA PRO A 620 31.73 24.83 1.75
C PRO A 620 31.96 23.65 0.79
N GLU A 621 32.51 23.95 -0.40
CA GLU A 621 33.18 22.93 -1.22
C GLU A 621 34.36 22.33 -0.44
N ARG A 622 34.50 20.99 -0.49
CA ARG A 622 35.68 20.28 0.03
C ARG A 622 36.33 19.42 -1.07
N PRO A 623 37.66 19.22 -0.97
CA PRO A 623 38.55 19.05 -2.11
C PRO A 623 38.66 17.61 -2.55
N GLY A 624 38.94 17.42 -3.84
CA GLY A 624 39.21 16.12 -4.45
C GLY A 624 40.27 15.33 -3.67
N LYS A 625 39.97 14.04 -3.44
CA LYS A 625 40.95 13.07 -2.95
C LYS A 625 41.25 12.05 -4.03
N THR A 626 42.51 12.14 -4.41
CA THR A 626 43.39 11.19 -5.07
C THR A 626 43.11 9.72 -4.74
N GLU A 627 43.21 8.92 -5.80
CA GLU A 627 43.39 7.47 -5.80
C GLU A 627 44.54 7.04 -4.87
N THR A 628 44.32 5.99 -4.08
CA THR A 628 45.40 5.17 -3.54
C THR A 628 45.21 3.73 -4.01
N GLN A 629 46.19 3.29 -4.79
CA GLN A 629 46.36 1.95 -5.31
C GLN A 629 46.57 0.91 -4.21
N LYS A 630 46.07 -0.28 -4.48
CA LYS A 630 46.35 -1.53 -3.76
C LYS A 630 47.83 -1.89 -3.86
N SER A 631 48.37 -2.36 -2.73
CA SER A 631 49.33 -3.45 -2.67
C SER A 631 48.94 -4.36 -1.52
#